data_AF-A0A2A3XQQ7-F1
#
_entry.id   AF-A0A2A3XQQ7-F1
#
_cell.length_a   1.000
_cell.length_b   1.000
_cell.length_c   1.000
_cell.angle_alpha   90.00
_cell.angle_beta   90.00
_cell.angle_gamma   90.00
#
_symmetry.space_group_name_H-M   'P 1'
#
loop_
_entity.id
_entity.type
_entity.pdbx_description
1 polymer ?
#
loop_
_entity_poly.entity_id
_entity_poly.type
_entity_poly.pdbx_seq_one_letter_code
_entity_poly.pdbx_strand_id
1 'polypeptide(L)'
;MCRSHYEKWNRERGHLRCRWDGCQNHQDDGGRRHGKGNAKVFYCREHEAGHLRPDAATEAANLWGLAAQIYAQGDCWIASGPPAGRDGKYVYFVPEGGSSKAPWLFHRVVWGMLAGGHKKGLELDHAKCLGGPACCSPAHLQPVTHSENQRRRYRRDEWINWEAVGLPEVQRFAAHHGLPLPHRQDRTQEHTAYDLTV
;
A
#
# COMPACT_ATOMS: atom_id res chain seq x y z
N MET A 1 -22.15 -13.18 25.83
CA MET A 1 -22.91 -11.98 25.40
C MET A 1 -24.23 -12.47 24.82
N CYS A 2 -25.38 -12.07 25.37
CA CYS A 2 -26.68 -12.57 24.87
C CYS A 2 -27.04 -11.97 23.51
N ARG A 3 -27.89 -12.65 22.74
CA ARG A 3 -28.30 -12.25 21.39
C ARG A 3 -28.88 -10.82 21.34
N SER A 4 -29.66 -10.42 22.34
CA SER A 4 -30.22 -9.06 22.42
C SER A 4 -29.14 -8.00 22.69
N HIS A 5 -28.12 -8.30 23.50
CA HIS A 5 -26.98 -7.41 23.69
C HIS A 5 -26.10 -7.33 22.46
N TYR A 6 -25.93 -8.43 21.71
CA TYR A 6 -25.24 -8.42 20.42
C TYR A 6 -25.99 -7.56 19.40
N GLU A 7 -27.31 -7.71 19.27
CA GLU A 7 -28.17 -6.94 18.34
C GLU A 7 -28.29 -5.46 18.72
N LYS A 8 -28.34 -5.14 20.02
CA LYS A 8 -28.31 -3.75 20.52
C LYS A 8 -26.96 -3.11 20.27
N TRP A 9 -25.86 -3.81 20.57
CA TRP A 9 -24.49 -3.37 20.25
C TRP A 9 -24.29 -3.14 18.75
N ASN A 10 -24.88 -4.00 17.90
CA ASN A 10 -24.85 -3.87 16.43
C ASN A 10 -25.59 -2.62 15.93
N ARG A 11 -26.73 -2.28 16.53
CA ARG A 11 -27.54 -1.09 16.21
C ARG A 11 -26.87 0.21 16.66
N GLU A 12 -26.39 0.24 17.90
CA GLU A 12 -25.90 1.46 18.56
C GLU A 12 -24.46 1.80 18.18
N ARG A 13 -23.62 0.80 17.90
CA ARG A 13 -22.22 0.99 17.52
C ARG A 13 -21.91 0.68 16.06
N GLY A 14 -22.98 0.49 15.27
CA GLY A 14 -23.05 0.58 13.81
C GLY A 14 -21.79 0.12 13.07
N HIS A 15 -21.89 -1.04 12.44
CA HIS A 15 -21.01 -1.45 11.33
C HIS A 15 -20.50 -0.24 10.56
N LEU A 16 -19.18 -0.08 10.50
CA LEU A 16 -18.53 0.91 9.64
C LEU A 16 -18.72 0.43 8.21
N ARG A 17 -19.91 0.67 7.67
CA ARG A 17 -20.30 0.25 6.34
C ARG A 17 -19.60 1.18 5.35
N CYS A 18 -18.88 0.58 4.40
CA CYS A 18 -18.57 1.25 3.14
C CYS A 18 -19.87 1.86 2.59
N ARG A 19 -19.86 3.17 2.35
CA ARG A 19 -21.04 3.95 1.90
C ARG A 19 -21.22 3.94 0.38
N TRP A 20 -20.40 3.17 -0.34
CA TRP A 20 -20.53 3.05 -1.78
C TRP A 20 -21.83 2.33 -2.14
N ASP A 21 -22.60 2.92 -3.04
CA ASP A 21 -23.88 2.36 -3.46
C ASP A 21 -23.68 0.99 -4.12
N GLY A 22 -24.48 0.00 -3.72
CA GLY A 22 -24.35 -1.38 -4.21
C GLY A 22 -23.17 -2.21 -3.64
N CYS A 23 -22.41 -1.70 -2.66
CA CYS A 23 -21.35 -2.50 -2.03
C CYS A 23 -21.92 -3.76 -1.34
N GLN A 24 -21.67 -4.95 -1.89
CA GLN A 24 -22.17 -6.23 -1.34
C GLN A 24 -21.28 -6.83 -0.23
N ASN A 25 -20.07 -6.28 -0.04
CA ASN A 25 -19.08 -6.75 0.94
C ASN A 25 -19.54 -6.62 2.41
N HIS A 26 -20.78 -6.14 2.64
CA HIS A 26 -21.47 -6.21 3.93
C HIS A 26 -21.94 -7.63 4.30
N GLN A 27 -22.01 -8.57 3.36
CA GLN A 27 -22.73 -9.85 3.57
C GLN A 27 -21.84 -11.10 3.60
N ASP A 28 -20.78 -11.19 2.79
CA ASP A 28 -20.08 -12.48 2.59
C ASP A 28 -18.93 -12.77 3.58
N ASP A 29 -18.46 -11.76 4.31
CA ASP A 29 -17.30 -11.90 5.19
C ASP A 29 -17.68 -12.12 6.68
N GLY A 30 -18.98 -12.25 6.96
CA GLY A 30 -19.50 -12.39 8.33
C GLY A 30 -19.06 -11.26 9.29
N GLY A 31 -18.73 -10.07 8.76
CA GLY A 31 -18.23 -8.95 9.55
C GLY A 31 -16.91 -9.22 10.28
N ARG A 32 -16.03 -10.09 9.74
CA ARG A 32 -14.72 -10.34 10.37
C ARG A 32 -13.83 -9.09 10.29
N ARG A 33 -13.77 -8.44 11.45
CA ARG A 33 -12.84 -7.39 11.86
C ARG A 33 -11.41 -7.68 11.44
N HIS A 34 -10.88 -6.95 10.47
CA HIS A 34 -9.44 -6.68 10.44
C HIS A 34 -9.17 -5.46 11.33
N GLY A 35 -9.03 -5.70 12.65
CA GLY A 35 -8.57 -4.71 13.61
C GLY A 35 -9.18 -4.88 15.01
N LYS A 36 -8.37 -5.28 15.99
CA LYS A 36 -8.64 -4.95 17.40
C LYS A 36 -8.16 -3.50 17.59
N GLY A 37 -9.07 -2.53 17.47
CA GLY A 37 -8.78 -1.12 17.70
C GLY A 37 -9.97 -0.22 17.37
N ASN A 38 -10.14 0.87 18.11
CA ASN A 38 -11.24 1.84 17.99
C ASN A 38 -11.13 2.75 16.74
N ALA A 39 -10.31 2.40 15.76
CA ALA A 39 -10.14 3.20 14.55
C ALA A 39 -11.34 2.97 13.63
N LYS A 40 -12.18 4.00 13.53
CA LYS A 40 -13.38 4.06 12.68
C LYS A 40 -12.98 4.18 11.21
N VAL A 41 -12.46 3.12 10.60
CA VAL A 41 -12.11 3.13 9.17
C VAL A 41 -13.37 2.80 8.35
N PHE A 42 -13.79 3.72 7.47
CA PHE A 42 -15.11 3.76 6.83
C PHE A 42 -15.18 3.16 5.41
N TYR A 43 -14.18 2.39 4.96
CA TYR A 43 -14.13 1.90 3.59
C TYR A 43 -13.72 0.42 3.50
N CYS A 44 -14.24 -0.29 2.48
CA CYS A 44 -13.84 -1.66 2.19
C CYS A 44 -12.72 -1.68 1.14
N ARG A 45 -11.89 -2.72 1.17
CA ARG A 45 -10.73 -2.87 0.25
C ARG A 45 -11.13 -2.86 -1.23
N GLU A 46 -12.35 -3.29 -1.55
CA GLU A 46 -12.87 -3.29 -2.93
C GLU A 46 -13.17 -1.88 -3.47
N HIS A 47 -13.48 -0.91 -2.62
CA HIS A 47 -13.75 0.48 -3.02
C HIS A 47 -12.58 1.42 -2.70
N GLU A 48 -11.40 0.84 -2.46
CA GLU A 48 -10.19 1.59 -2.12
C GLU A 48 -9.87 2.63 -3.22
N ALA A 49 -9.89 2.22 -4.48
CA ALA A 49 -9.68 3.11 -5.62
C ALA A 49 -10.74 4.23 -5.71
N GLY A 50 -11.99 3.90 -5.43
CA GLY A 50 -13.08 4.87 -5.45
C GLY A 50 -12.95 5.97 -4.39
N HIS A 51 -12.41 5.64 -3.21
CA HIS A 51 -12.14 6.64 -2.18
C HIS A 51 -10.93 7.53 -2.49
N LEU A 52 -9.96 6.99 -3.22
CA LEU A 52 -8.77 7.75 -3.62
C LEU A 52 -9.03 8.61 -4.87
N ARG A 53 -10.04 8.26 -5.67
CA ARG A 53 -10.38 8.88 -6.95
C ARG A 53 -11.90 9.03 -7.15
N PRO A 54 -12.63 9.69 -6.22
CA PRO A 54 -14.07 9.91 -6.40
C PRO A 54 -14.34 10.86 -7.58
N ASP A 55 -13.41 11.75 -7.85
CA ASP A 55 -13.40 12.69 -8.97
C ASP A 55 -11.95 13.10 -9.30
N ALA A 56 -11.75 13.77 -10.43
CA ALA A 56 -10.44 14.16 -10.94
C ALA A 56 -9.71 15.17 -10.03
N ALA A 57 -10.44 16.04 -9.33
CA ALA A 57 -9.84 17.04 -8.44
C ALA A 57 -9.25 16.37 -7.20
N THR A 58 -9.99 15.44 -6.61
CA THR A 58 -9.56 14.63 -5.46
C THR A 58 -8.40 13.71 -5.82
N GLU A 59 -8.46 13.06 -7.00
CA GLU A 59 -7.35 12.25 -7.51
C GLU A 59 -6.06 13.09 -7.64
N ALA A 60 -6.15 14.28 -8.25
CA ALA A 60 -5.01 15.18 -8.40
C ALA A 60 -4.45 15.65 -7.04
N ALA A 61 -5.32 16.02 -6.10
CA ALA A 61 -4.93 16.41 -4.75
C ALA A 61 -4.21 15.28 -4.01
N ASN A 62 -4.70 14.04 -4.16
CA ASN A 62 -4.07 12.86 -3.58
C ASN A 62 -2.70 12.57 -4.20
N LEU A 63 -2.56 12.61 -5.52
CA LEU A 63 -1.27 12.43 -6.20
C LEU A 63 -0.25 13.50 -5.76
N TRP A 64 -0.67 14.76 -5.69
CA TRP A 64 0.18 15.85 -5.23
C TRP A 64 0.60 15.66 -3.77
N GLY A 65 -0.35 15.32 -2.89
CA GLY A 65 -0.10 15.08 -1.47
C GLY A 65 0.84 13.89 -1.21
N LEU A 66 0.76 12.84 -2.04
CA LEU A 66 1.71 11.73 -2.02
C LEU A 66 3.10 12.22 -2.40
N ALA A 67 3.24 12.88 -3.55
CA ALA A 67 4.53 13.34 -4.05
C ALA A 67 5.24 14.28 -3.06
N ALA A 68 4.49 15.18 -2.41
CA ALA A 68 5.01 16.09 -1.39
C ALA A 68 5.57 15.39 -0.15
N GLN A 69 5.21 14.12 0.08
CA GLN A 69 5.64 13.31 1.23
C GLN A 69 6.50 12.12 0.83
N ILE A 70 7.08 12.13 -0.38
CA ILE A 70 8.04 11.12 -0.84
C ILE A 70 9.38 11.79 -1.12
N TYR A 71 10.46 11.16 -0.66
CA TYR A 71 11.82 11.51 -1.08
C TYR A 71 12.59 10.27 -1.54
N ALA A 72 13.60 10.48 -2.39
CA ALA A 72 14.42 9.41 -2.95
C ALA A 72 15.52 8.99 -1.96
N GLN A 73 15.76 7.68 -1.85
CA GLN A 73 16.92 7.13 -1.15
C GLN A 73 17.39 5.85 -1.89
N GLY A 74 18.45 5.96 -2.67
CA GLY A 74 18.85 4.88 -3.59
C GLY A 74 17.75 4.63 -4.63
N ASP A 75 17.28 3.38 -4.74
CA ASP A 75 16.15 2.99 -5.58
C ASP A 75 14.79 3.03 -4.84
N CYS A 76 14.79 3.44 -3.57
CA CYS A 76 13.61 3.47 -2.71
C CYS A 76 12.88 4.82 -2.79
N TRP A 77 11.54 4.77 -2.64
CA TRP A 77 10.69 5.94 -2.45
C TRP A 77 10.28 6.01 -0.99
N ILE A 78 10.87 6.91 -0.21
CA ILE A 78 10.67 6.93 1.24
C ILE A 78 9.54 7.88 1.60
N ALA A 79 8.51 7.36 2.27
CA ALA A 79 7.41 8.17 2.77
C ALA A 79 7.81 8.92 4.06
N SER A 80 7.38 10.18 4.19
CA SER A 80 7.71 11.07 5.33
C SER A 80 6.50 11.48 6.19
N GLY A 81 5.34 10.85 6.00
CA GLY A 81 4.12 11.11 6.78
C GLY A 81 4.17 10.62 8.25
N PRO A 82 3.05 10.70 8.99
CA PRO A 82 2.99 10.27 10.39
C PRO A 82 3.34 8.78 10.55
N PRO A 83 4.11 8.41 11.59
CA PRO A 83 4.47 7.01 11.82
C PRO A 83 3.25 6.16 12.16
N ALA A 84 3.27 4.92 11.70
CA ALA A 84 2.20 3.94 11.85
C ALA A 84 2.61 2.73 12.69
N GLY A 85 1.67 2.24 13.49
CA GLY A 85 1.87 1.11 14.40
C GLY A 85 2.72 1.46 15.63
N ARG A 86 2.98 0.46 16.48
CA ARG A 86 3.72 0.63 17.75
C ARG A 86 5.20 0.96 17.52
N ASP A 87 5.79 0.40 16.48
CA ASP A 87 7.24 0.51 16.21
C ASP A 87 7.58 1.68 15.28
N GLY A 88 6.56 2.41 14.79
CA GLY A 88 6.71 3.58 13.92
C GLY A 88 7.36 3.33 12.55
N LYS A 89 7.57 2.07 12.16
CA LYS A 89 8.29 1.71 10.93
C LYS A 89 7.49 1.96 9.65
N TYR A 90 6.17 1.84 9.73
CA TYR A 90 5.27 2.14 8.62
C TYR A 90 4.89 3.61 8.65
N VAL A 91 4.37 4.12 7.54
CA VAL A 91 3.96 5.51 7.40
C VAL A 91 2.48 5.58 7.03
N TYR A 92 1.78 6.54 7.61
CA TYR A 92 0.39 6.84 7.31
C TYR A 92 0.27 7.98 6.29
N PHE A 93 -0.81 7.93 5.51
CA PHE A 93 -1.28 8.99 4.64
C PHE A 93 -2.77 9.22 4.91
N VAL A 94 -3.22 10.47 4.82
CA VAL A 94 -4.64 10.83 4.92
C VAL A 94 -5.04 11.35 3.55
N PRO A 95 -5.81 10.58 2.76
CA PRO A 95 -6.33 11.06 1.49
C PRO A 95 -7.21 12.29 1.66
N GLU A 96 -7.26 13.13 0.64
CA GLU A 96 -8.20 14.23 0.52
C GLU A 96 -9.65 13.73 0.67
N GLY A 97 -10.46 14.46 1.43
CA GLY A 97 -11.80 14.01 1.86
C GLY A 97 -11.81 12.86 2.89
N GLY A 98 -10.64 12.34 3.27
CA GLY A 98 -10.46 11.33 4.31
C GLY A 98 -10.46 11.90 5.73
N SER A 99 -10.47 11.00 6.72
CA SER A 99 -10.38 11.39 8.14
C SER A 99 -9.00 11.08 8.71
N SER A 100 -8.40 12.05 9.39
CA SER A 100 -7.17 11.84 10.18
C SER A 100 -7.31 10.81 11.30
N LYS A 101 -8.55 10.47 11.69
CA LYS A 101 -8.85 9.40 12.66
C LYS A 101 -8.83 7.99 12.04
N ALA A 102 -8.71 7.91 10.72
CA ALA A 102 -8.69 6.67 9.94
C ALA A 102 -7.66 6.76 8.80
N PRO A 103 -6.37 6.98 9.11
CA PRO A 103 -5.33 7.09 8.10
C PRO A 103 -5.06 5.74 7.40
N TRP A 104 -4.44 5.82 6.24
CA TRP A 104 -4.13 4.71 5.35
C TRP A 104 -2.64 4.44 5.34
N LEU A 105 -2.22 3.19 5.13
CA LEU A 105 -0.79 2.90 4.95
C LEU A 105 -0.31 3.53 3.65
N PHE A 106 0.76 4.32 3.73
CA PHE A 106 1.25 5.15 2.63
C PHE A 106 1.55 4.32 1.37
N HIS A 107 2.28 3.21 1.51
CA HIS A 107 2.60 2.32 0.40
C HIS A 107 1.36 1.69 -0.27
N ARG A 108 0.26 1.51 0.47
CA ARG A 108 -1.01 1.03 -0.11
C ARG A 108 -1.68 2.12 -0.94
N VAL A 109 -1.64 3.36 -0.48
CA VAL A 109 -2.19 4.49 -1.24
C VAL A 109 -1.39 4.69 -2.53
N VAL A 110 -0.06 4.67 -2.47
CA VAL A 110 0.79 4.74 -3.67
C VAL A 110 0.46 3.59 -4.64
N TRP A 111 0.36 2.36 -4.15
CA TRP A 111 -0.01 1.21 -4.97
C TRP A 111 -1.41 1.35 -5.58
N GLY A 112 -2.39 1.80 -4.80
CA GLY A 112 -3.76 2.06 -5.27
C GLY A 112 -3.78 3.11 -6.38
N MET A 113 -3.03 4.19 -6.20
CA MET A 113 -2.98 5.34 -7.11
C MET A 113 -2.16 5.10 -8.37
N LEU A 114 -1.13 4.26 -8.34
CA LEU A 114 -0.22 4.10 -9.49
C LEU A 114 -0.29 2.71 -10.13
N ALA A 115 -0.68 1.68 -9.38
CA ALA A 115 -0.74 0.30 -9.86
C ALA A 115 -2.16 -0.28 -9.93
N GLY A 116 -3.18 0.53 -9.65
CA GLY A 116 -4.59 0.13 -9.77
C GLY A 116 -5.10 -0.74 -8.62
N GLY A 117 -4.41 -0.74 -7.47
CA GLY A 117 -4.83 -1.52 -6.30
C GLY A 117 -4.49 -3.00 -6.42
N HIS A 118 -5.12 -3.83 -5.59
CA HIS A 118 -4.93 -5.28 -5.62
C HIS A 118 -6.23 -6.03 -5.34
N LYS A 119 -6.30 -7.30 -5.77
CA LYS A 119 -7.49 -8.15 -5.56
C LYS A 119 -7.76 -8.42 -4.07
N LYS A 120 -9.02 -8.75 -3.75
CA LYS A 120 -9.41 -9.23 -2.42
C LYS A 120 -8.56 -10.44 -2.01
N GLY A 121 -8.21 -10.51 -0.73
CA GLY A 121 -7.38 -11.59 -0.17
C GLY A 121 -5.88 -11.44 -0.42
N LEU A 122 -5.46 -10.43 -1.18
CA LEU A 122 -4.05 -10.08 -1.33
C LEU A 122 -3.60 -9.03 -0.31
N GLU A 123 -2.31 -9.05 -0.03
CA GLU A 123 -1.54 -8.10 0.77
C GLU A 123 -0.34 -7.64 -0.05
N LEU A 124 0.18 -6.45 0.24
CA LEU A 124 1.43 -6.00 -0.37
C LEU A 124 2.60 -6.58 0.41
N ASP A 125 3.28 -7.56 -0.18
CA ASP A 125 4.61 -7.96 0.26
C ASP A 125 5.63 -6.96 -0.25
N HIS A 126 6.66 -6.75 0.56
CA HIS A 126 7.67 -5.75 0.34
C HIS A 126 9.01 -6.46 0.21
N ALA A 127 9.70 -6.20 -0.91
CA ALA A 127 11.07 -6.63 -1.11
C ALA A 127 11.97 -6.19 0.05
N LYS A 128 13.08 -6.89 0.26
CA LYS A 128 14.14 -6.34 1.11
C LYS A 128 14.78 -5.17 0.38
N CYS A 129 14.67 -3.97 0.93
CA CYS A 129 15.23 -2.74 0.36
C CYS A 129 15.78 -1.83 1.47
N LEU A 130 16.58 -0.83 1.11
CA LEU A 130 17.19 0.11 2.05
C LEU A 130 16.16 0.94 2.83
N GLY A 131 15.03 1.28 2.20
CA GLY A 131 13.95 2.05 2.81
C GLY A 131 13.08 1.27 3.80
N GLY A 132 13.20 -0.06 3.86
CA GLY A 132 12.40 -0.91 4.74
C GLY A 132 10.88 -0.63 4.66
N PRO A 133 10.14 -0.73 5.79
CA PRO A 133 8.68 -0.55 5.79
C PRO A 133 8.18 0.86 5.45
N ALA A 134 9.07 1.86 5.36
CA ALA A 134 8.76 3.22 4.92
C ALA A 134 8.86 3.39 3.39
N CYS A 135 9.50 2.45 2.68
CA CYS A 135 9.51 2.48 1.23
C CYS A 135 8.08 2.27 0.67
N CYS A 136 7.75 3.01 -0.36
CA CYS A 136 6.46 2.95 -1.06
C CYS A 136 6.60 2.78 -2.57
N SER A 137 7.82 2.49 -3.05
CA SER A 137 8.09 2.30 -4.48
C SER A 137 7.32 1.08 -5.00
N PRO A 138 6.51 1.21 -6.05
CA PRO A 138 5.88 0.06 -6.71
C PRO A 138 6.90 -0.99 -7.17
N ALA A 139 8.15 -0.58 -7.44
CA ALA A 139 9.23 -1.49 -7.80
C ALA A 139 9.61 -2.48 -6.68
N HIS A 140 9.30 -2.16 -5.42
CA HIS A 140 9.62 -3.01 -4.26
C HIS A 140 8.38 -3.64 -3.63
N LEU A 141 7.21 -3.52 -4.28
CA LEU A 141 5.93 -4.01 -3.76
C LEU A 141 5.32 -5.05 -4.70
N GLN A 142 4.71 -6.08 -4.13
CA GLN A 142 4.02 -7.12 -4.89
C GLN A 142 2.75 -7.56 -4.14
N PRO A 143 1.59 -7.55 -4.80
CA PRO A 143 0.40 -8.20 -4.27
C PRO A 143 0.61 -9.71 -4.18
N VAL A 144 0.53 -10.26 -2.98
CA VAL A 144 0.65 -11.69 -2.72
C VAL A 144 -0.43 -12.14 -1.74
N THR A 145 -0.66 -13.44 -1.62
CA THR A 145 -1.56 -13.97 -0.59
C THR A 145 -0.94 -13.82 0.81
N HIS A 146 -1.78 -13.82 1.85
CA HIS A 146 -1.30 -13.79 3.23
C HIS A 146 -0.31 -14.93 3.54
N SER A 147 -0.58 -16.15 3.05
CA SER A 147 0.30 -17.30 3.24
C SER A 147 1.67 -17.09 2.60
N GLU A 148 1.71 -16.47 1.42
CA GLU A 148 2.96 -16.17 0.71
C GLU A 148 3.75 -15.06 1.40
N ASN A 149 3.09 -13.99 1.83
CA ASN A 149 3.72 -12.92 2.62
C ASN A 149 4.38 -13.47 3.90
N GLN A 150 3.67 -14.35 4.61
CA GLN A 150 4.19 -15.00 5.83
C GLN A 150 5.36 -15.94 5.53
N ARG A 151 5.29 -16.71 4.43
CA ARG A 151 6.40 -17.56 3.98
C ARG A 151 7.64 -16.74 3.66
N ARG A 152 7.49 -15.58 3.00
CA ARG A 152 8.60 -14.69 2.63
C ARG A 152 9.14 -13.90 3.80
N ARG A 153 8.37 -13.65 4.85
CA ARG A 153 8.77 -12.83 6.01
C ARG A 153 10.13 -13.21 6.61
N TYR A 154 10.49 -14.48 6.60
CA TYR A 154 11.76 -15.00 7.13
C TYR A 154 12.92 -15.03 6.12
N ARG A 155 12.63 -14.85 4.83
CA ARG A 155 13.59 -14.90 3.71
C ARG A 155 13.21 -13.85 2.66
N ARG A 156 13.08 -12.59 3.08
CA ARG A 156 12.85 -11.51 2.12
C ARG A 156 14.14 -11.26 1.35
N ASP A 157 14.12 -11.65 0.08
CA ASP A 157 15.20 -11.40 -0.86
C ASP A 157 15.04 -10.01 -1.49
N GLU A 158 16.13 -9.53 -2.08
CA GLU A 158 16.13 -8.34 -2.93
C GLU A 158 15.52 -8.72 -4.29
N TRP A 159 14.38 -8.11 -4.63
CA TRP A 159 13.73 -8.30 -5.92
C TRP A 159 13.10 -6.99 -6.39
N ILE A 160 12.94 -6.89 -7.71
CA ILE A 160 12.29 -5.76 -8.37
C ILE A 160 11.03 -6.25 -9.08
N ASN A 161 9.92 -5.60 -8.81
CA ASN A 161 8.68 -5.77 -9.55
C ASN A 161 8.75 -5.00 -10.87
N TRP A 162 9.36 -5.62 -11.88
CA TRP A 162 9.48 -5.05 -13.22
C TRP A 162 8.14 -4.82 -13.92
N GLU A 163 7.09 -5.56 -13.54
CA GLU A 163 5.74 -5.32 -14.04
C GLU A 163 5.23 -3.95 -13.57
N ALA A 164 5.35 -3.66 -12.26
CA ALA A 164 4.97 -2.37 -11.69
C ALA A 164 5.83 -1.21 -12.24
N VAL A 165 7.14 -1.42 -12.43
CA VAL A 165 8.04 -0.43 -13.06
C VAL A 165 7.61 -0.10 -14.50
N GLY A 166 7.01 -1.07 -15.20
CA GLY A 166 6.51 -0.91 -16.56
C GLY A 166 5.18 -0.16 -16.67
N LEU A 167 4.48 0.09 -15.56
CA LEU A 167 3.15 0.73 -15.60
C LEU A 167 3.27 2.21 -16.00
N PRO A 168 2.48 2.69 -16.98
CA PRO A 168 2.56 4.07 -17.45
C PRO A 168 2.38 5.12 -16.35
N GLU A 169 1.48 4.87 -15.39
CA GLU A 169 1.19 5.76 -14.27
C GLU A 169 2.40 5.86 -13.33
N VAL A 170 3.07 4.73 -13.06
CA VAL A 170 4.30 4.69 -12.24
C VAL A 170 5.41 5.47 -12.92
N GLN A 171 5.63 5.25 -14.22
CA GLN A 171 6.66 5.95 -14.99
C GLN A 171 6.41 7.46 -15.05
N ARG A 172 5.18 7.88 -15.35
CA ARG A 172 4.81 9.31 -15.40
C ARG A 172 4.97 9.97 -14.03
N PHE A 173 4.49 9.33 -12.97
CA PHE A 173 4.61 9.87 -11.61
C PHE A 173 6.07 10.01 -11.20
N ALA A 174 6.89 8.99 -11.45
CA ALA A 174 8.31 9.01 -11.13
C ALA A 174 9.06 10.11 -11.89
N ALA A 175 8.86 10.21 -13.21
CA ALA A 175 9.49 11.22 -14.04
C ALA A 175 9.06 12.65 -13.65
N HIS A 176 7.77 12.85 -13.38
CA HIS A 176 7.23 14.16 -13.02
C HIS A 176 7.76 14.68 -11.67
N HIS A 177 8.02 13.76 -10.71
CA HIS A 177 8.46 14.11 -9.36
C HIS A 177 9.95 13.81 -9.10
N GLY A 178 10.72 13.44 -10.12
CA GLY A 178 12.15 13.15 -9.98
C GLY A 178 12.44 11.94 -9.07
N LEU A 179 11.54 10.96 -9.02
CA LEU A 179 11.71 9.75 -8.22
C LEU A 179 12.46 8.66 -9.01
N PRO A 180 13.36 7.90 -8.37
CA PRO A 180 14.17 6.91 -9.05
C PRO A 180 13.32 5.70 -9.45
N LEU A 181 13.53 5.17 -10.65
CA LEU A 181 13.07 3.82 -11.01
C LEU A 181 14.29 2.96 -11.31
N PRO A 182 14.31 1.69 -10.89
CA PRO A 182 15.38 0.80 -11.27
C PRO A 182 15.39 0.67 -12.80
N HIS A 183 16.58 0.72 -13.39
CA HIS A 183 16.77 0.45 -14.81
C HIS A 183 17.20 -0.99 -15.00
N ARG A 184 16.73 -1.65 -16.07
CA ARG A 184 17.10 -3.03 -16.40
C ARG A 184 18.58 -3.23 -16.78
N GLN A 185 19.45 -2.25 -16.57
CA GLN A 185 20.85 -2.33 -17.01
C GLN A 185 21.60 -3.44 -16.25
N ASP A 186 21.81 -4.52 -17.00
CA ASP A 186 22.87 -5.54 -16.95
C ASP A 186 23.36 -6.04 -15.58
N ARG A 187 22.71 -7.09 -15.05
CA ARG A 187 23.40 -8.10 -14.21
C ARG A 187 24.40 -8.96 -15.00
N THR A 188 24.92 -8.47 -16.14
CA THR A 188 25.85 -9.23 -17.01
C THR A 188 27.33 -8.89 -16.78
N GLN A 189 27.69 -7.99 -15.85
CA GLN A 189 29.08 -7.52 -15.72
C GLN A 189 29.76 -7.66 -14.34
N GLU A 190 29.37 -8.59 -13.46
CA GLU A 190 30.10 -8.79 -12.19
C GLU A 190 30.65 -10.21 -11.94
N HIS A 191 30.75 -11.06 -12.96
CA HIS A 191 31.32 -12.42 -12.79
C HIS A 191 32.52 -12.75 -13.72
N THR A 192 33.25 -11.76 -14.21
CA THR A 192 34.49 -12.01 -14.98
C THR A 192 35.62 -11.06 -14.56
N ALA A 193 36.12 -11.20 -13.33
CA ALA A 193 37.41 -10.60 -12.94
C ALA A 193 38.05 -11.29 -11.72
N TYR A 194 37.96 -12.62 -11.62
CA TYR A 194 38.86 -13.40 -10.74
C TYR A 194 39.09 -14.77 -11.37
N ASP A 195 39.96 -14.81 -12.37
CA ASP A 195 40.94 -15.88 -12.52
C ASP A 195 41.80 -15.61 -13.75
N LEU A 196 43.11 -15.58 -13.51
CA LEU A 196 44.22 -16.05 -14.36
C LEU A 196 45.48 -15.24 -14.02
N THR A 197 46.01 -15.48 -12.82
CA THR A 197 47.46 -15.47 -12.59
C THR A 197 47.93 -16.92 -12.55
N VAL A 198 48.52 -17.39 -13.65
CA VAL A 198 49.57 -18.42 -13.66
C VAL A 198 50.58 -18.03 -14.73
#